data_AF-A0A8T2PWA4-F1
#
_entry.id   AF-A0A8T2PWA4-F1
#
_cell.length_a   1.000
_cell.length_b   1.000
_cell.length_c   1.000
_cell.angle_alpha   90.00
_cell.angle_beta   90.00
_cell.angle_gamma   90.00
#
_symmetry.space_group_name_H-M   'P 1'
#
loop_
_entity.id
_entity.type
_entity.pdbx_description
1 polymer ?
#
loop_
_entity_poly.entity_id
_entity_poly.type
_entity_poly.pdbx_seq_one_letter_code
_entity_poly.pdbx_strand_id
1 'polypeptide(L)'
;MAAMLHPHDSRKIARSLQVHQETGVAHSQLLEEQRAQEGGGSLGGPLRFPNPCIFWLQCNMEALDKKLDKRVDEMLSMGLIDELKDFHRRYNEQKVQENSQDYQHGIFQSIGFKEFHEYLTADAGVSEEESGQLLTKGIEAMKQATKRYARKQNKWVRNRFLKRPGAFVPPVFGLHVTDVSSWEKAVLTPALEVLDSLQKGERPSLEPIKSVGEEQRNKRSRHDCELCSKVIIGDLEWTAHLKSKNHLYHVRKKRKAESTSEQKVASPCDHIHGTECPL
;
A
#
# COMPACT_ATOMS: atom_id res chain seq x y z
N MET A 1 12.71 -9.99 -13.15
CA MET A 1 12.07 -9.49 -11.90
C MET A 1 12.76 -8.28 -11.27
N ALA A 2 14.09 -8.27 -11.13
CA ALA A 2 14.84 -7.24 -10.37
C ALA A 2 14.55 -5.79 -10.79
N ALA A 3 14.47 -5.49 -12.09
CA ALA A 3 14.19 -4.14 -12.58
C ALA A 3 12.77 -3.62 -12.24
N MET A 4 11.83 -4.50 -11.90
CA MET A 4 10.43 -4.15 -11.62
C MET A 4 10.13 -3.92 -10.13
N LEU A 5 11.05 -4.31 -9.24
CA LEU A 5 10.88 -4.24 -7.80
C LEU A 5 11.79 -3.15 -7.24
N HIS A 6 11.26 -2.34 -6.33
CA HIS A 6 12.07 -1.38 -5.60
C HIS A 6 13.02 -2.15 -4.64
N PRO A 7 14.28 -1.72 -4.45
CA PRO A 7 15.23 -2.43 -3.56
C PRO A 7 14.73 -2.64 -2.12
N HIS A 8 13.91 -1.72 -1.61
CA HIS A 8 13.28 -1.84 -0.28
C HIS A 8 12.05 -2.78 -0.23
N ASP A 9 11.60 -3.36 -1.34
CA ASP A 9 10.52 -4.37 -1.36
C ASP A 9 11.08 -5.76 -0.95
N SER A 10 11.72 -5.84 0.22
CA SER A 10 12.48 -7.01 0.71
C SER A 10 11.68 -8.31 0.63
N ARG A 11 10.40 -8.30 1.04
CA ARG A 11 9.53 -9.49 0.99
C ARG A 11 9.28 -10.01 -0.44
N LYS A 12 9.10 -9.11 -1.42
CA LYS A 12 8.85 -9.52 -2.82
C LYS A 12 10.14 -9.99 -3.49
N ILE A 13 11.26 -9.38 -3.13
CA ILE A 13 12.60 -9.78 -3.59
C ILE A 13 12.89 -11.18 -3.04
N ALA A 14 12.77 -11.38 -1.72
CA ALA A 14 12.94 -12.67 -1.07
C ALA A 14 12.06 -13.74 -1.71
N ARG A 15 10.76 -13.46 -1.93
CA ARG A 15 9.87 -14.41 -2.62
C ARG A 15 10.33 -14.73 -4.04
N SER A 16 10.82 -13.75 -4.80
CA SER A 16 11.27 -13.99 -6.18
C SER A 16 12.57 -14.80 -6.23
N LEU A 17 13.47 -14.60 -5.27
CA LEU A 17 14.68 -15.39 -5.12
C LEU A 17 14.35 -16.82 -4.69
N GLN A 18 13.44 -16.98 -3.73
CA GLN A 18 12.96 -18.29 -3.27
C GLN A 18 12.37 -19.09 -4.44
N VAL A 19 11.47 -18.50 -5.24
CA VAL A 19 10.89 -19.18 -6.41
C VAL A 19 11.97 -19.65 -7.38
N HIS A 20 12.99 -18.82 -7.62
CA HIS A 20 14.09 -19.20 -8.50
C HIS A 20 14.94 -20.32 -7.91
N GLN A 21 15.23 -20.27 -6.60
CA GLN A 21 15.98 -21.31 -5.91
C GLN A 21 15.25 -22.66 -5.89
N GLU A 22 13.93 -22.65 -5.69
CA GLU A 22 13.11 -23.88 -5.61
C GLU A 22 12.85 -24.51 -6.99
N THR A 23 12.66 -23.69 -8.03
CA THR A 23 12.24 -24.17 -9.35
C THR A 23 13.36 -24.21 -10.39
N GLY A 24 14.47 -23.50 -10.15
CA GLY A 24 15.51 -23.25 -11.16
C GLY A 24 15.11 -22.25 -12.26
N VAL A 25 13.83 -21.87 -12.34
CA VAL A 25 13.30 -20.99 -13.40
C VAL A 25 13.20 -19.55 -12.89
N ALA A 26 13.45 -18.58 -13.76
CA ALA A 26 13.29 -17.17 -13.39
C ALA A 26 11.80 -16.87 -13.09
N HIS A 27 11.50 -16.28 -11.92
CA HIS A 27 10.11 -15.97 -11.54
C HIS A 27 9.37 -15.09 -12.58
N SER A 28 10.07 -14.23 -13.32
CA SER A 28 9.45 -13.45 -14.41
C SER A 28 8.97 -14.31 -15.57
N GLN A 29 9.68 -15.40 -15.89
CA GLN A 29 9.30 -16.33 -16.94
C GLN A 29 8.04 -17.10 -16.55
N LEU A 30 7.96 -17.65 -15.34
CA LEU A 30 6.76 -18.32 -14.83
C LEU A 30 5.52 -17.42 -14.89
N LEU A 31 5.67 -16.14 -14.54
CA LEU A 31 4.59 -15.17 -14.63
C LEU A 31 4.18 -14.86 -16.08
N GLU A 32 5.12 -14.89 -17.03
CA GLU A 32 4.85 -14.72 -18.46
C GLU A 32 4.08 -15.92 -19.01
N GLU A 33 4.55 -17.13 -18.70
CA GLU A 33 3.91 -18.40 -19.07
C GLU A 33 2.47 -18.46 -18.55
N GLN A 34 2.24 -18.08 -17.28
CA GLN A 34 0.88 -17.99 -16.74
C GLN A 34 -0.01 -17.03 -17.54
N ARG A 35 0.50 -15.85 -17.93
CA ARG A 35 -0.28 -14.89 -18.71
C ARG A 35 -0.57 -15.36 -20.14
N ALA A 36 0.32 -16.17 -20.70
CA ALA A 36 0.21 -16.69 -22.06
C ALA A 36 -0.73 -17.91 -22.19
N GLN A 37 -1.14 -18.52 -21.08
CA GLN A 37 -2.14 -19.59 -21.08
C GLN A 37 -3.48 -19.11 -21.67
N GLU A 38 -4.24 -20.02 -22.26
CA GLU A 38 -5.60 -19.74 -22.71
C GLU A 38 -6.47 -19.29 -21.53
N GLY A 39 -7.15 -18.15 -21.67
CA GLY A 39 -7.86 -17.50 -20.56
C GLY A 39 -6.98 -16.63 -19.64
N GLY A 40 -5.66 -16.61 -19.88
CA GLY A 40 -4.70 -15.73 -19.20
C GLY A 40 -4.78 -14.28 -19.66
N GLY A 41 -4.26 -13.37 -18.84
CA GLY A 41 -4.24 -11.96 -19.20
C GLY A 41 -3.59 -11.06 -18.16
N SER A 42 -4.03 -9.80 -18.12
CA SER A 42 -3.39 -8.76 -17.29
C SER A 42 -3.46 -9.00 -15.76
N LEU A 43 -4.31 -9.94 -15.33
CA LEU A 43 -4.47 -10.35 -13.93
C LEU A 43 -3.59 -11.54 -13.52
N GLY A 44 -3.10 -12.33 -14.48
CA GLY A 44 -2.39 -13.58 -14.26
C GLY A 44 -2.86 -14.66 -15.22
N GLY A 45 -2.79 -15.92 -14.78
CA GLY A 45 -3.34 -17.05 -15.51
C GLY A 45 -4.87 -17.11 -15.53
N PRO A 46 -5.43 -18.17 -16.15
CA PRO A 46 -6.86 -18.32 -16.33
C PRO A 46 -7.63 -18.36 -15.02
N LEU A 47 -8.87 -17.88 -15.09
CA LEU A 47 -9.82 -18.01 -13.99
C LEU A 47 -10.16 -19.50 -13.79
N ARG A 48 -10.28 -19.90 -12.52
CA ARG A 48 -10.63 -21.29 -12.16
C ARG A 48 -12.04 -21.68 -12.62
N PHE A 49 -12.97 -20.73 -12.65
CA PHE A 49 -14.37 -20.94 -12.99
C PHE A 49 -14.77 -20.04 -14.15
N PRO A 50 -15.69 -20.49 -15.03
CA PRO A 50 -16.22 -19.68 -16.12
C PRO A 50 -17.18 -18.61 -15.59
N ASN A 51 -17.26 -17.49 -16.31
CA ASN A 51 -18.25 -16.42 -16.11
C ASN A 51 -18.39 -15.87 -14.68
N PRO A 52 -17.30 -15.67 -13.89
CA PRO A 52 -17.45 -15.06 -12.58
C PRO A 52 -17.85 -13.59 -12.71
N CYS A 53 -18.69 -13.10 -11.81
CA CYS A 53 -18.99 -11.68 -11.64
C CYS A 53 -18.55 -11.19 -10.26
N ILE A 54 -18.25 -9.91 -10.15
CA ILE A 54 -17.87 -9.27 -8.89
C ILE A 54 -18.93 -8.23 -8.53
N PHE A 55 -19.57 -8.40 -7.39
CA PHE A 55 -20.36 -7.34 -6.77
C PHE A 55 -19.46 -6.49 -5.89
N TRP A 56 -19.33 -5.21 -6.23
CA TRP A 56 -18.55 -4.26 -5.45
C TRP A 56 -19.47 -3.27 -4.75
N LEU A 57 -19.58 -3.44 -3.44
CA LEU A 57 -20.29 -2.53 -2.54
C LEU A 57 -19.53 -1.20 -2.43
N GLN A 58 -20.14 -0.13 -2.94
CA GLN A 58 -19.58 1.20 -2.98
C GLN A 58 -20.32 2.13 -2.01
N CYS A 59 -19.56 2.86 -1.21
CA CYS A 59 -20.08 3.87 -0.30
C CYS A 59 -19.36 5.19 -0.55
N ASN A 60 -20.06 6.32 -0.39
CA ASN A 60 -19.40 7.62 -0.33
C ASN A 60 -18.34 7.61 0.81
N MET A 61 -17.16 8.15 0.54
CA MET A 61 -16.04 8.07 1.48
C MET A 61 -16.28 8.81 2.81
N GLU A 62 -16.97 9.95 2.78
CA GLU A 62 -17.30 10.71 4.00
C GLU A 62 -18.34 9.97 4.84
N ALA A 63 -19.37 9.42 4.20
CA ALA A 63 -20.36 8.59 4.86
C ALA A 63 -19.73 7.31 5.44
N LEU A 64 -18.82 6.68 4.69
CA LEU A 64 -18.09 5.50 5.13
C LEU A 64 -17.20 5.81 6.33
N ASP A 65 -16.44 6.91 6.32
CA ASP A 65 -15.57 7.30 7.43
C ASP A 65 -16.37 7.46 8.73
N LYS A 66 -17.54 8.11 8.67
CA LYS A 66 -18.43 8.24 9.84
C LYS A 66 -18.95 6.89 10.34
N LYS A 67 -19.33 5.99 9.43
CA LYS A 67 -19.78 4.63 9.78
C LYS A 67 -18.65 3.82 10.43
N LEU A 68 -17.42 3.95 9.93
CA LEU A 68 -16.26 3.27 10.48
C LEU A 68 -15.92 3.77 11.89
N ASP A 69 -15.97 5.07 12.13
CA ASP A 69 -15.77 5.64 13.47
C ASP A 69 -16.82 5.11 14.44
N LYS A 70 -18.10 5.22 14.07
CA LYS A 70 -19.22 4.72 14.88
C LYS A 70 -19.06 3.23 15.18
N ARG A 71 -18.64 2.44 14.19
CA ARG A 71 -18.41 1.00 14.37
C ARG A 71 -17.31 0.73 15.40
N VAL A 72 -16.24 1.52 15.43
CA VAL A 72 -15.19 1.39 16.45
C VAL A 72 -15.74 1.75 17.84
N ASP A 73 -16.54 2.82 17.94
CA ASP A 73 -17.18 3.19 19.20
C ASP A 73 -18.13 2.08 19.71
N GLU A 74 -18.89 1.46 18.80
CA GLU A 74 -19.71 0.27 19.09
C GLU A 74 -18.86 -0.95 19.49
N MET A 75 -17.65 -1.14 18.92
CA MET A 75 -16.75 -2.22 19.36
C MET A 75 -16.29 -2.00 20.81
N LEU A 76 -16.00 -0.77 21.19
CA LEU A 76 -15.59 -0.42 22.55
C LEU A 76 -16.71 -0.70 23.55
N SER A 77 -17.96 -0.32 23.23
CA SER A 77 -19.11 -0.60 24.10
C SER A 77 -19.43 -2.11 24.20
N MET A 78 -19.03 -2.90 23.20
CA MET A 78 -19.15 -4.36 23.21
C MET A 78 -18.00 -5.09 23.94
N GLY A 79 -17.05 -4.37 24.55
CA GLY A 79 -15.99 -4.98 25.35
C GLY A 79 -14.67 -5.25 24.62
N LEU A 80 -14.39 -4.55 23.52
CA LEU A 80 -13.12 -4.68 22.77
C LEU A 80 -11.89 -4.59 23.69
N ILE A 81 -11.88 -3.68 24.67
CA ILE A 81 -10.72 -3.49 25.55
C ILE A 81 -10.46 -4.73 26.40
N ASP A 82 -11.50 -5.43 26.84
CA ASP A 82 -11.37 -6.64 27.63
C ASP A 82 -10.84 -7.79 26.78
N GLU A 83 -11.28 -7.91 25.53
CA GLU A 83 -10.73 -8.85 24.55
C GLU A 83 -9.23 -8.60 24.30
N LEU A 84 -8.83 -7.34 24.16
CA LEU A 84 -7.42 -6.98 23.93
C LEU A 84 -6.54 -7.26 25.15
N LYS A 85 -7.02 -6.97 26.36
CA LYS A 85 -6.33 -7.29 27.63
C LYS A 85 -6.19 -8.80 27.80
N ASP A 86 -7.24 -9.55 27.50
CA ASP A 86 -7.22 -11.00 27.57
C ASP A 86 -6.23 -11.62 26.57
N PHE A 87 -6.27 -11.16 25.32
CA PHE A 87 -5.30 -11.57 24.30
C PHE A 87 -3.87 -11.20 24.70
N HIS A 88 -3.67 -10.02 25.32
CA HIS A 88 -2.35 -9.61 25.80
C HIS A 88 -1.79 -10.61 26.81
N ARG A 89 -2.54 -10.91 27.87
CA ARG A 89 -2.13 -11.84 28.93
C ARG A 89 -1.83 -13.23 28.39
N ARG A 90 -2.68 -13.75 27.49
CA ARG A 90 -2.54 -15.13 27.00
C ARG A 90 -1.40 -15.33 26.00
N TYR A 91 -1.10 -14.31 25.18
CA TYR A 91 -0.24 -14.51 24.01
C TYR A 91 0.86 -13.48 23.80
N ASN A 92 0.64 -12.23 24.21
CA ASN A 92 1.58 -11.14 23.94
C ASN A 92 2.57 -10.92 25.08
N GLU A 93 2.15 -11.14 26.33
CA GLU A 93 2.97 -10.88 27.52
C GLU A 93 4.28 -11.66 27.50
N GLN A 94 4.23 -12.97 27.26
CA GLN A 94 5.42 -13.80 27.09
C GLN A 94 6.32 -13.30 25.96
N LYS A 95 5.75 -12.92 24.82
CA LYS A 95 6.53 -12.43 23.67
C LYS A 95 7.22 -11.09 23.93
N VAL A 96 6.57 -10.21 24.69
CA VAL A 96 7.16 -8.94 25.11
C VAL A 96 8.32 -9.19 26.07
N GLN A 97 8.15 -10.09 27.04
CA GLN A 97 9.21 -10.47 27.98
C GLN A 97 10.42 -11.09 27.28
N GLU A 98 10.20 -11.91 26.26
CA GLU A 98 11.25 -12.53 25.45
C GLU A 98 11.82 -11.58 24.37
N ASN A 99 11.34 -10.34 24.28
CA ASN A 99 11.67 -9.37 23.22
C ASN A 99 11.52 -9.96 21.79
N SER A 100 10.54 -10.85 21.62
CA SER A 100 10.27 -11.61 20.39
C SER A 100 8.98 -11.14 19.69
N GLN A 101 8.44 -10.00 20.13
CA GLN A 101 7.15 -9.51 19.67
C GLN A 101 7.21 -8.95 18.24
N ASP A 102 6.33 -9.47 17.38
CA ASP A 102 6.37 -9.18 15.94
C ASP A 102 4.98 -8.90 15.34
N TYR A 103 4.76 -7.61 15.05
CA TYR A 103 3.55 -7.10 14.39
C TYR A 103 3.50 -7.32 12.88
N GLN A 104 4.51 -7.99 12.32
CA GLN A 104 4.61 -8.28 10.91
C GLN A 104 4.09 -9.66 10.52
N HIS A 105 3.63 -10.49 11.46
CA HIS A 105 3.19 -11.86 11.18
C HIS A 105 1.90 -12.26 11.91
N GLY A 106 1.13 -13.16 11.27
CA GLY A 106 -0.06 -13.78 11.86
C GLY A 106 -1.11 -12.79 12.35
N ILE A 107 -1.77 -13.16 13.45
CA ILE A 107 -2.87 -12.40 14.05
C ILE A 107 -2.45 -10.99 14.50
N PHE A 108 -1.16 -10.76 14.79
CA PHE A 108 -0.65 -9.45 15.20
C PHE A 108 -0.68 -8.39 14.09
N GLN A 109 -0.85 -8.77 12.83
CA GLN A 109 -1.04 -7.81 11.74
C GLN A 109 -2.42 -7.13 11.74
N SER A 110 -3.40 -7.72 12.44
CA SER A 110 -4.76 -7.22 12.53
C SER A 110 -4.81 -5.76 13.02
N ILE A 111 -5.85 -5.03 12.61
CA ILE A 111 -6.11 -3.67 13.09
C ILE A 111 -6.89 -3.82 14.38
N GLY A 112 -6.40 -3.22 15.46
CA GLY A 112 -7.04 -3.24 16.77
C GLY A 112 -6.11 -3.68 17.90
N PHE A 113 -5.09 -4.50 17.66
CA PHE A 113 -4.16 -4.91 18.73
C PHE A 113 -2.90 -4.05 18.78
N LYS A 114 -2.19 -3.90 17.66
CA LYS A 114 -0.94 -3.12 17.59
C LYS A 114 -1.14 -1.64 17.91
N GLU A 115 -2.32 -1.09 17.61
CA GLU A 115 -2.67 0.29 17.93
C GLU A 115 -2.77 0.53 19.44
N PHE A 116 -3.05 -0.52 20.22
CA PHE A 116 -3.15 -0.47 21.69
C PHE A 116 -1.90 -1.05 22.37
N HIS A 117 -0.82 -1.33 21.65
CA HIS A 117 0.39 -1.93 22.22
C HIS A 117 0.88 -1.15 23.43
N GLU A 118 1.08 0.16 23.29
CA GLU A 118 1.55 1.03 24.37
C GLU A 118 0.61 1.02 25.58
N TYR A 119 -0.71 0.97 25.37
CA TYR A 119 -1.70 0.88 26.44
C TYR A 119 -1.65 -0.46 27.17
N LEU A 120 -1.48 -1.57 26.43
CA LEU A 120 -1.52 -2.92 26.98
C LEU A 120 -0.23 -3.28 27.73
N THR A 121 0.92 -2.78 27.27
CA THR A 121 2.24 -3.04 27.88
C THR A 121 2.67 -1.93 28.84
N ALA A 122 1.79 -1.01 29.20
CA ALA A 122 2.09 0.04 30.17
C ALA A 122 2.36 -0.58 31.56
N ASP A 123 3.36 -0.06 32.26
CA ASP A 123 3.71 -0.54 33.60
C ASP A 123 2.59 -0.27 34.62
N ALA A 124 2.52 -1.11 35.65
CA ALA A 124 1.53 -0.97 36.73
C ALA A 124 1.67 0.33 37.55
N GLY A 125 2.78 1.06 37.40
CA GLY A 125 3.04 2.35 38.07
C GLY A 125 2.56 3.59 37.30
N VAL A 126 2.01 3.42 36.09
CA VAL A 126 1.50 4.53 35.27
C VAL A 126 0.25 5.12 35.91
N SER A 127 0.14 6.45 35.91
CA SER A 127 -1.03 7.12 36.47
C SER A 127 -2.31 6.79 35.69
N GLU A 128 -3.47 6.90 36.33
CA GLU A 128 -4.76 6.66 35.67
C GLU A 128 -4.98 7.63 34.49
N GLU A 129 -4.51 8.87 34.62
CA GLU A 129 -4.55 9.88 33.56
C GLU A 129 -3.71 9.47 32.35
N GLU A 130 -2.47 9.03 32.55
CA GLU A 130 -1.59 8.57 31.48
C GLU A 130 -2.15 7.31 30.79
N SER A 131 -2.69 6.36 31.57
CA SER A 131 -3.34 5.16 31.03
C SER A 131 -4.55 5.54 30.15
N GLY A 132 -5.36 6.51 30.58
CA GLY A 132 -6.48 7.05 29.80
C GLY A 132 -6.02 7.74 28.51
N GLN A 133 -4.89 8.44 28.53
CA GLN A 133 -4.30 9.05 27.34
C GLN A 133 -3.81 8.00 26.33
N LEU A 134 -3.14 6.94 26.80
CA LEU A 134 -2.68 5.84 25.94
C LEU A 134 -3.87 5.10 25.32
N LEU A 135 -4.94 4.88 26.09
CA LEU A 135 -6.17 4.29 25.58
C LEU A 135 -6.77 5.14 24.46
N THR A 136 -6.90 6.46 24.69
CA THR A 136 -7.45 7.40 23.70
C THR A 136 -6.60 7.43 22.43
N LYS A 137 -5.27 7.43 22.58
CA LYS A 137 -4.32 7.35 21.46
C LYS A 137 -4.51 6.06 20.66
N GLY A 138 -4.71 4.92 21.33
CA GLY A 138 -4.98 3.63 20.68
C GLY A 138 -6.29 3.62 19.89
N ILE A 139 -7.35 4.19 20.45
CA ILE A 139 -8.66 4.32 19.78
C ILE A 139 -8.54 5.16 18.50
N GLU A 140 -7.91 6.33 18.58
CA GLU A 140 -7.72 7.21 17.41
C GLU A 140 -6.83 6.56 16.35
N ALA A 141 -5.76 5.87 16.77
CA ALA A 141 -4.91 5.11 15.86
C ALA A 141 -5.70 4.00 15.14
N MET A 142 -6.57 3.28 15.85
CA MET A 142 -7.42 2.22 15.28
C MET A 142 -8.43 2.79 14.28
N LYS A 143 -9.10 3.91 14.61
CA LYS A 143 -10.00 4.61 13.68
C LYS A 143 -9.27 5.01 12.40
N GLN A 144 -8.09 5.62 12.53
CA GLN A 144 -7.27 6.00 11.38
C GLN A 144 -6.80 4.79 10.55
N ALA A 145 -6.34 3.71 11.20
CA ALA A 145 -5.90 2.50 10.54
C ALA A 145 -7.04 1.85 9.74
N THR A 146 -8.24 1.78 10.32
CA THR A 146 -9.46 1.25 9.68
C THR A 146 -9.84 2.07 8.44
N LYS A 147 -9.85 3.41 8.55
CA LYS A 147 -10.08 4.34 7.44
C LYS A 147 -9.06 4.20 6.31
N ARG A 148 -7.78 4.04 6.65
CA ARG A 148 -6.70 3.80 5.68
C ARG A 148 -6.86 2.45 5.00
N TYR A 149 -7.29 1.42 5.73
CA TYR A 149 -7.53 0.10 5.19
C TYR A 149 -8.69 0.10 4.18
N ALA A 150 -9.82 0.71 4.51
CA ALA A 150 -10.94 0.87 3.58
C ALA A 150 -10.53 1.58 2.28
N ARG A 151 -9.77 2.68 2.38
CA ARG A 151 -9.20 3.37 1.19
C ARG A 151 -8.28 2.47 0.38
N LYS A 152 -7.45 1.66 1.04
CA LYS A 152 -6.54 0.70 0.40
C LYS A 152 -7.30 -0.39 -0.33
N GLN A 153 -8.38 -0.92 0.25
CA GLN A 153 -9.27 -1.89 -0.40
C GLN A 153 -9.91 -1.30 -1.65
N ASN A 154 -10.51 -0.12 -1.55
CA ASN A 154 -11.10 0.58 -2.70
C ASN A 154 -10.07 0.84 -3.81
N LYS A 155 -8.86 1.29 -3.44
CA LYS A 155 -7.76 1.47 -4.39
C LYS A 155 -7.34 0.14 -5.03
N TRP A 156 -7.31 -0.95 -4.27
CA TRP A 156 -6.95 -2.26 -4.78
C TRP A 156 -7.97 -2.78 -5.78
N VAL A 157 -9.27 -2.73 -5.48
CA VAL A 157 -10.34 -3.15 -6.40
C VAL A 157 -10.28 -2.35 -7.71
N ARG A 158 -10.18 -1.02 -7.63
CA ARG A 158 -10.02 -0.15 -8.81
C ARG A 158 -8.79 -0.52 -9.64
N ASN A 159 -7.62 -0.64 -8.98
CA ASN A 159 -6.37 -0.91 -9.69
C ASN A 159 -6.23 -2.34 -10.21
N ARG A 160 -6.92 -3.29 -9.57
CA ARG A 160 -6.89 -4.71 -9.95
C ARG A 160 -7.84 -4.95 -11.10
N PHE A 161 -9.09 -4.53 -10.99
CA PHE A 161 -10.14 -4.91 -11.95
C PHE A 161 -10.52 -3.80 -12.94
N LEU A 162 -10.43 -2.52 -12.57
CA LEU A 162 -10.91 -1.42 -13.43
C LEU A 162 -9.81 -0.74 -14.24
N LYS A 163 -8.55 -0.74 -13.77
CA LYS A 163 -7.38 -0.14 -14.48
C LYS A 163 -6.53 -1.15 -15.24
N ARG A 164 -6.98 -2.40 -15.31
CA ARG A 164 -6.27 -3.48 -16.03
C ARG A 164 -7.27 -4.19 -16.93
N PRO A 165 -7.71 -3.55 -18.03
CA PRO A 165 -8.64 -4.20 -18.94
C PRO A 165 -8.01 -5.49 -19.51
N GLY A 166 -8.88 -6.41 -19.92
CA GLY A 166 -8.52 -7.69 -20.51
C GLY A 166 -9.77 -8.54 -20.73
N ALA A 167 -9.75 -9.40 -21.74
CA ALA A 167 -10.91 -10.22 -22.11
C ALA A 167 -11.40 -11.15 -20.98
N PHE A 168 -10.49 -11.55 -20.09
CA PHE A 168 -10.77 -12.48 -18.98
C PHE A 168 -10.81 -11.79 -17.61
N VAL A 169 -11.06 -10.49 -17.57
CA VAL A 169 -11.29 -9.76 -16.32
C VAL A 169 -12.77 -9.91 -15.95
N PRO A 170 -13.10 -10.41 -14.73
CA PRO A 170 -14.49 -10.52 -14.31
C PRO A 170 -15.22 -9.17 -14.35
N PRO A 171 -16.45 -9.09 -14.89
CA PRO A 171 -17.25 -7.87 -14.83
C PRO A 171 -17.50 -7.47 -13.37
N VAL A 172 -17.33 -6.18 -13.10
CA VAL A 172 -17.53 -5.60 -11.76
C VAL A 172 -18.81 -4.78 -11.75
N PHE A 173 -19.81 -5.20 -10.99
CA PHE A 173 -21.07 -4.49 -10.80
C PHE A 173 -21.00 -3.64 -9.53
N GLY A 174 -21.19 -2.34 -9.68
CA GLY A 174 -21.21 -1.41 -8.54
C GLY A 174 -22.59 -1.37 -7.89
N LEU A 175 -22.64 -1.59 -6.57
CA LEU A 175 -23.86 -1.50 -5.79
C LEU A 175 -23.69 -0.43 -4.71
N HIS A 176 -24.59 0.55 -4.66
CA HIS A 176 -24.43 1.70 -3.77
C HIS A 176 -25.02 1.43 -2.38
N VAL A 177 -24.20 1.63 -1.35
CA VAL A 177 -24.53 1.31 0.06
C VAL A 177 -24.37 2.51 1.00
N THR A 178 -24.43 3.72 0.43
CA THR A 178 -24.30 4.97 1.20
C THR A 178 -25.40 5.08 2.24
N ASP A 179 -26.63 4.77 1.87
CA ASP A 179 -27.76 4.64 2.78
C ASP A 179 -28.08 3.15 3.00
N VAL A 180 -28.06 2.73 4.27
CA VAL A 180 -28.32 1.31 4.64
C VAL A 180 -29.82 1.03 4.64
N SER A 181 -30.66 2.04 4.86
CA SER A 181 -32.11 1.84 4.91
C SER A 181 -32.70 1.45 3.55
N SER A 182 -32.01 1.79 2.47
CA SER A 182 -32.36 1.42 1.09
C SER A 182 -31.64 0.16 0.58
N TRP A 183 -31.06 -0.66 1.47
CA TRP A 183 -30.29 -1.87 1.10
C TRP A 183 -31.03 -2.79 0.11
N GLU A 184 -32.30 -3.09 0.38
CA GLU A 184 -33.11 -3.97 -0.46
C GLU A 184 -33.14 -3.48 -1.91
N LYS A 185 -33.53 -2.21 -2.10
CA LYS A 185 -33.67 -1.60 -3.42
C LYS A 185 -32.33 -1.29 -4.10
N ALA A 186 -31.32 -0.89 -3.34
CA ALA A 186 -30.05 -0.39 -3.90
C ALA A 186 -28.97 -1.47 -4.07
N VAL A 187 -29.10 -2.60 -3.36
CA VAL A 187 -28.07 -3.65 -3.32
C VAL A 187 -28.67 -5.02 -3.59
N LEU A 188 -29.65 -5.49 -2.80
CA LEU A 188 -30.11 -6.88 -2.89
C LEU A 188 -30.85 -7.15 -4.21
N THR A 189 -31.89 -6.38 -4.52
CA THR A 189 -32.68 -6.57 -5.74
C THR A 189 -31.81 -6.48 -7.00
N PRO A 190 -30.96 -5.44 -7.20
CA PRO A 190 -30.11 -5.37 -8.38
C PRO A 190 -29.07 -6.50 -8.47
N ALA A 191 -28.54 -6.97 -7.33
CA ALA A 191 -27.59 -8.09 -7.34
C ALA A 191 -28.24 -9.40 -7.77
N LEU A 192 -29.46 -9.67 -7.29
CA LEU A 192 -30.23 -10.86 -7.66
C LEU A 192 -30.65 -10.81 -9.13
N GLU A 193 -31.09 -9.66 -9.63
CA GLU A 193 -31.39 -9.45 -11.05
C GLU A 193 -30.16 -9.73 -11.92
N VAL A 194 -28.99 -9.20 -11.55
CA VAL A 194 -27.74 -9.47 -12.28
C VAL A 194 -27.42 -10.96 -12.28
N LEU A 195 -27.55 -11.65 -11.14
CA LEU A 195 -27.28 -13.08 -11.06
C LEU A 195 -28.24 -13.90 -11.94
N ASP A 196 -29.53 -13.60 -11.90
CA ASP A 196 -30.55 -14.29 -12.70
C ASP A 196 -30.31 -14.10 -14.21
N SER A 197 -30.04 -12.86 -14.65
CA SER A 197 -29.69 -12.60 -16.06
C SER A 197 -28.42 -13.35 -16.48
N LEU A 198 -27.35 -13.32 -15.66
CA LEU A 198 -26.11 -14.00 -15.98
C LEU A 198 -26.25 -15.52 -16.02
N GLN A 199 -27.08 -16.11 -15.15
CA GLN A 199 -27.38 -17.55 -15.16
C GLN A 199 -28.13 -17.95 -16.43
N LYS A 200 -29.00 -17.09 -16.96
CA LYS A 200 -29.74 -17.32 -18.21
C LYS A 200 -28.93 -17.00 -19.48
N GLY A 201 -27.72 -16.43 -19.34
CA GLY A 201 -26.93 -15.95 -20.47
C GLY A 201 -27.47 -14.64 -21.08
N GLU A 202 -28.32 -13.94 -20.36
CA GLU A 202 -28.92 -12.67 -20.75
C GLU A 202 -28.05 -11.49 -20.29
N ARG A 203 -28.24 -10.32 -20.92
CA ARG A 203 -27.57 -9.09 -20.50
C ARG A 203 -28.31 -8.49 -19.30
N PRO A 204 -27.65 -8.29 -18.15
CA PRO A 204 -28.30 -7.68 -16.99
C PRO A 204 -28.68 -6.21 -17.25
N SER A 205 -29.72 -5.76 -16.55
CA SER A 205 -30.21 -4.37 -16.54
C SER A 205 -29.14 -3.40 -16.02
N LEU A 206 -28.44 -3.80 -14.96
CA LEU A 206 -27.31 -3.06 -14.40
C LEU A 206 -26.05 -3.33 -15.21
N GLU A 207 -25.45 -2.28 -15.77
CA GLU A 207 -24.19 -2.41 -16.50
C GLU A 207 -22.99 -2.55 -15.56
N PRO A 208 -21.99 -3.37 -15.92
CA PRO A 208 -20.74 -3.41 -15.20
C PRO A 208 -20.02 -2.05 -15.28
N ILE A 209 -19.27 -1.71 -14.22
CA ILE A 209 -18.45 -0.52 -14.16
C ILE A 209 -17.43 -0.56 -15.31
N LYS A 210 -17.47 0.49 -16.14
CA LYS A 210 -16.53 0.64 -17.24
C LYS A 210 -15.10 0.62 -16.72
N SER A 211 -14.28 -0.28 -17.27
CA SER A 211 -12.84 -0.20 -17.08
C SER A 211 -12.36 1.13 -17.66
N VAL A 212 -11.62 1.91 -16.87
CA VAL A 212 -10.90 3.05 -17.42
C VAL A 212 -9.88 2.44 -18.36
N GLY A 213 -9.96 2.79 -19.65
CA GLY A 213 -9.03 2.31 -20.68
C GLY A 213 -7.58 2.58 -20.30
N GLU A 214 -6.63 2.07 -21.10
CA GLU A 214 -5.19 2.21 -20.85
C GLU A 214 -4.76 3.69 -20.74
N GLU A 215 -4.99 4.34 -19.60
CA GLU A 215 -4.15 5.44 -19.13
C GLU A 215 -2.74 4.89 -19.24
N GLN A 216 -1.90 5.54 -20.07
CA GLN A 216 -0.52 5.14 -20.37
C GLN A 216 0.09 4.48 -19.15
N ARG A 217 0.13 3.14 -19.16
CA ARG A 217 0.60 2.39 -18.02
C ARG A 217 2.00 2.89 -17.75
N ASN A 218 2.18 3.48 -16.59
CA ASN A 218 3.46 4.01 -16.19
C ASN A 218 4.49 2.89 -16.34
N LYS A 219 5.36 3.03 -17.35
CA LYS A 219 6.34 2.02 -17.69
C LYS A 219 7.20 1.86 -16.45
N ARG A 220 7.27 0.64 -15.90
CA ARG A 220 8.05 0.34 -14.69
C ARG A 220 9.54 0.26 -15.03
N SER A 221 10.07 1.37 -15.54
CA SER A 221 11.48 1.65 -15.72
C SER A 221 12.11 1.94 -14.36
N ARG A 222 13.37 1.53 -14.19
CA ARG A 222 14.16 1.90 -13.02
C ARG A 222 14.97 3.14 -13.36
N HIS A 223 14.88 4.15 -12.50
CA HIS A 223 15.65 5.39 -12.54
C HIS A 223 16.41 5.56 -11.24
N ASP A 224 17.67 5.96 -11.33
CA ASP A 224 18.52 6.22 -10.17
C ASP A 224 18.90 7.71 -10.15
N CYS A 225 18.51 8.43 -9.10
CA CYS A 225 18.91 9.82 -8.90
C CYS A 225 20.16 9.88 -8.03
N GLU A 226 21.30 10.22 -8.63
CA GLU A 226 22.57 10.37 -7.91
C GLU A 226 22.54 11.53 -6.90
N LEU A 227 21.89 12.64 -7.25
CA LEU A 227 21.82 13.85 -6.40
C LEU A 227 21.05 13.62 -5.08
N CYS A 228 20.07 12.73 -5.13
CA CYS A 228 19.23 12.41 -3.99
C CYS A 228 19.54 11.02 -3.41
N SER A 229 20.45 10.26 -4.03
CA SER A 229 20.75 8.86 -3.73
C SER A 229 19.49 8.00 -3.60
N LYS A 230 18.57 8.12 -4.58
CA LYS A 230 17.26 7.45 -4.56
C LYS A 230 17.02 6.65 -5.82
N VAL A 231 16.48 5.44 -5.64
CA VAL A 231 15.95 4.61 -6.72
C VAL A 231 14.46 4.90 -6.88
N ILE A 232 14.00 5.11 -8.11
CA ILE A 232 12.61 5.43 -8.45
C ILE A 232 12.16 4.47 -9.54
N ILE A 233 11.03 3.82 -9.32
CA ILE A 233 10.45 2.88 -10.28
C ILE A 233 9.23 3.54 -10.94
N GLY A 234 9.31 3.81 -12.24
CA GLY A 234 8.27 4.42 -13.04
C GLY A 234 8.64 5.80 -13.61
N ASP A 235 8.29 6.03 -14.87
CA ASP A 235 8.56 7.29 -15.60
C ASP A 235 7.76 8.48 -15.03
N LEU A 236 6.52 8.25 -14.58
CA LEU A 236 5.71 9.32 -13.98
C LEU A 236 6.25 9.74 -12.61
N GLU A 237 6.61 8.79 -11.74
CA GLU A 237 7.21 9.11 -10.44
C GLU A 237 8.59 9.74 -10.62
N TRP A 238 9.36 9.31 -11.63
CA TRP A 238 10.62 9.96 -11.99
C TRP A 238 10.41 11.43 -12.37
N THR A 239 9.46 11.71 -13.26
CA THR A 239 9.14 13.08 -13.69
C THR A 239 8.65 13.93 -12.51
N ALA A 240 7.83 13.35 -11.62
CA ALA A 240 7.38 14.03 -10.41
C ALA A 240 8.54 14.30 -9.44
N HIS A 241 9.48 13.37 -9.31
CA HIS A 241 10.67 13.53 -8.48
C HIS A 241 11.56 14.68 -8.95
N LEU A 242 11.84 14.77 -10.26
CA LEU A 242 12.64 15.87 -10.82
C LEU A 242 12.04 17.25 -10.51
N LYS A 243 10.72 17.34 -10.42
CA LYS A 243 9.98 18.56 -10.05
C LYS A 243 9.80 18.76 -8.54
N SER A 244 10.23 17.81 -7.72
CA SER A 244 10.02 17.85 -6.27
C SER A 244 10.91 18.91 -5.59
N LYS A 245 10.38 19.54 -4.54
CA LYS A 245 11.12 20.55 -3.76
C LYS A 245 12.46 20.02 -3.24
N ASN A 246 12.49 18.74 -2.82
CA ASN A 246 13.68 18.08 -2.31
C ASN A 246 14.74 17.93 -3.42
N HIS A 247 14.37 17.42 -4.61
CA HIS A 247 15.30 17.31 -5.73
C HIS A 247 15.84 18.69 -6.15
N LEU A 248 14.96 19.68 -6.30
CA LEU A 248 15.36 21.05 -6.64
C LEU A 248 16.30 21.67 -5.61
N TYR A 249 16.14 21.35 -4.32
CA TYR A 249 17.08 21.77 -3.27
C TYR A 249 18.47 21.15 -3.48
N HIS A 250 18.57 19.84 -3.74
CA HIS A 250 19.85 19.18 -4.02
C HIS A 250 20.52 19.71 -5.29
N VAL A 251 19.75 19.99 -6.34
CA VAL A 251 20.26 20.64 -7.57
C VAL A 251 20.86 22.01 -7.25
N ARG A 252 20.16 22.86 -6.49
CA ARG A 252 20.66 24.18 -6.08
C ARG A 252 21.91 24.07 -5.21
N LYS A 253 21.95 23.12 -4.28
CA LYS A 253 23.10 22.86 -3.40
C LYS A 253 24.33 22.47 -4.22
N LYS A 254 24.19 21.57 -5.20
CA LYS A 254 25.28 21.14 -6.09
C LYS A 254 25.81 22.30 -6.93
N ARG A 255 24.92 23.08 -7.58
CA ARG A 255 25.32 24.27 -8.36
C ARG A 255 26.09 25.29 -7.52
N LYS A 256 25.67 25.52 -6.27
CA LYS A 256 26.38 26.43 -5.37
C LYS A 256 27.78 25.90 -5.03
N ALA A 257 27.92 24.61 -4.74
CA ALA A 257 29.21 23.98 -4.48
C ALA A 257 30.15 24.05 -5.70
N GLU A 258 29.63 23.79 -6.90
CA GLU A 258 30.39 23.89 -8.17
C GLU A 258 30.87 25.33 -8.40
N SER A 259 29.99 26.33 -8.24
CA SER A 259 30.37 27.75 -8.38
C SER A 259 31.44 28.21 -7.37
N THR A 260 31.42 27.67 -6.15
CA THR A 260 32.43 27.97 -5.12
C THR A 260 33.76 27.25 -5.40
N SER A 261 33.71 26.07 -6.03
CA SER A 261 34.90 25.34 -6.46
C SER A 261 35.60 26.03 -7.63
N GLU A 262 34.84 26.51 -8.63
CA GLU A 262 35.37 27.23 -9.79
C GLU A 262 36.01 28.57 -9.37
N GLN A 263 35.42 29.29 -8.41
CA GLN A 263 36.00 30.52 -7.86
C GLN A 263 37.30 30.30 -7.08
N LYS A 264 37.51 29.12 -6.48
CA LYS A 264 38.77 28.78 -5.76
C LYS A 264 39.91 28.38 -6.70
N VAL A 265 39.59 27.84 -7.88
CA VAL A 265 40.60 27.47 -8.88
C VAL A 265 41.07 28.69 -9.68
N ALA A 266 40.28 29.76 -9.75
CA ALA A 266 40.60 30.98 -10.49
C ALA A 266 41.45 32.03 -9.72
N SER A 267 41.99 31.71 -8.54
CA SER A 267 42.97 32.57 -7.84
C SER A 267 44.37 31.93 -7.84
N PRO A 268 45.28 32.34 -8.74
CA PRO A 268 46.70 32.00 -8.64
C PRO A 268 47.38 32.84 -7.54
N CYS A 269 48.08 32.18 -6.62
CA CYS A 269 49.07 32.83 -5.76
C CYS A 269 50.28 33.23 -6.60
N ASP A 270 50.35 34.52 -6.99
CA ASP A 270 51.63 35.14 -7.33
C ASP A 270 52.36 35.49 -6.02
N HIS A 271 53.40 34.72 -5.68
CA HIS A 271 54.57 35.23 -4.97
C HIS A 271 55.75 34.26 -5.14
N ILE A 272 56.53 34.51 -6.20
CA ILE A 272 57.90 34.04 -6.33
C ILE A 272 58.78 35.08 -5.62
N HIS A 273 59.38 34.69 -4.49
CA HIS A 273 60.60 35.32 -4.00
C HIS A 273 61.61 34.22 -3.71
N GLY A 274 62.61 34.14 -4.57
CA GLY A 274 63.81 33.35 -4.34
C GLY A 274 64.83 34.19 -3.58
N THR A 275 65.59 33.52 -2.72
CA THR A 275 66.93 33.93 -2.29
C THR A 275 67.67 32.69 -1.77
N GLU A 276 68.64 32.25 -2.58
CA GLU A 276 70.02 31.79 -2.28
C GLU A 276 70.36 30.90 -1.05
N CYS A 277 70.93 29.72 -1.38
CA CYS A 277 72.12 28.97 -0.87
C CYS A 277 73.00 29.56 0.27
N PRO A 278 73.97 28.84 0.92
CA PRO A 278 74.60 27.54 0.54
C PRO A 278 75.01 26.56 1.69
N LEU A 279 75.48 25.37 1.24
CA LEU A 279 76.38 24.35 1.83
C LEU A 279 76.00 23.67 3.17
#